data_AF-B6SGA4-F1
#
_entry.id   AF-B6SGA4-F1
#
_cell.length_a   1.000
_cell.length_b   1.000
_cell.length_c   1.000
_cell.angle_alpha   90.00
_cell.angle_beta   90.00
_cell.angle_gamma   90.00
#
_symmetry.space_group_name_H-M   'P 1'
#
loop_
_entity.id
_entity.type
_entity.pdbx_description
1 polymer ?
#
loop_
_entity_poly.entity_id
_entity_poly.type
_entity_poly.pdbx_seq_one_letter_code
_entity_poly.pdbx_strand_id
1 'polypeptide(L)'
;GSGKTTVAKVIFNKYQHMFDGTSFLPNVRKDEELVDSQNKLLSDILRSGNMKVSRIYEGTKEIKRRLGNKRVLVIVDDVDRDAQLDALALRHDSFGPGSRIIVTTRDQHLLKILNVEAICPLQEMNKEEALELFSWHAFRNNYPNAEYIELSRKAVGYCGGLPLAL
;
A
#
# COMPACT_ATOMS: atom_id res chain seq x y z
N GLY A 1 10.12 -6.81 4.98
CA GLY A 1 10.58 -5.74 4.08
C GLY A 1 10.64 -6.20 2.64
N SER A 2 9.58 -6.85 2.13
CA SER A 2 9.55 -7.40 0.76
C SER A 2 9.15 -6.39 -0.33
N GLY A 3 8.94 -5.11 0.01
CA GLY A 3 8.61 -4.07 -0.97
C GLY A 3 7.11 -3.82 -1.24
N LYS A 4 6.17 -4.35 -0.44
CA LYS A 4 4.72 -4.11 -0.61
C LYS A 4 4.34 -2.64 -0.78
N THR A 5 4.78 -1.79 0.14
CA THR A 5 4.55 -0.34 0.09
C THR A 5 5.16 0.30 -1.17
N THR A 6 6.34 -0.16 -1.60
CA THR A 6 7.02 0.34 -2.80
C THR A 6 6.22 0.01 -4.06
N VAL A 7 5.80 -1.24 -4.20
CA VAL A 7 4.96 -1.69 -5.34
C VAL A 7 3.65 -0.92 -5.36
N ALA A 8 2.99 -0.77 -4.21
CA ALA A 8 1.76 -0.02 -4.09
C ALA A 8 1.93 1.45 -4.54
N LYS A 9 3.01 2.13 -4.11
CA LYS A 9 3.33 3.49 -4.57
C LYS A 9 3.54 3.59 -6.08
N VAL A 10 4.23 2.62 -6.67
CA VAL A 10 4.45 2.58 -8.14
C VAL A 10 3.10 2.42 -8.87
N ILE A 11 2.23 1.53 -8.40
CA ILE A 11 0.88 1.36 -8.95
C ILE A 11 0.09 2.67 -8.84
N PHE A 12 0.08 3.30 -7.67
CA PHE A 12 -0.61 4.58 -7.46
C PHE A 12 -0.14 5.63 -8.45
N ASN A 13 1.17 5.86 -8.52
CA ASN A 13 1.74 6.88 -9.38
C ASN A 13 1.46 6.61 -10.86
N LYS A 14 1.50 5.34 -11.27
CA LYS A 14 1.26 4.94 -12.65
C LYS A 14 -0.19 5.09 -13.07
N TYR A 15 -1.16 4.76 -12.20
CA TYR A 15 -2.55 4.60 -12.61
C TYR A 15 -3.52 5.65 -12.05
N GLN A 16 -3.09 6.52 -11.12
CA GLN A 16 -3.98 7.49 -10.47
C GLN A 16 -4.79 8.37 -11.44
N HIS A 17 -4.20 8.73 -12.58
CA HIS A 17 -4.82 9.58 -13.59
C HIS A 17 -6.02 8.93 -14.32
N MET A 18 -6.24 7.63 -14.15
CA MET A 18 -7.32 6.87 -14.80
C MET A 18 -8.62 6.83 -13.97
N PHE A 19 -8.66 7.49 -12.81
CA PHE A 19 -9.76 7.44 -11.86
C PHE A 19 -10.26 8.85 -11.53
N ASP A 20 -11.53 8.95 -11.10
CA ASP A 20 -12.16 10.24 -10.78
C ASP A 20 -11.61 10.85 -9.48
N GLY A 21 -11.10 10.00 -8.60
CA GLY A 21 -10.45 10.42 -7.36
C GLY A 21 -9.57 9.31 -6.81
N THR A 22 -8.53 9.70 -6.09
CA THR A 22 -7.49 8.77 -5.66
C THR A 22 -6.98 9.14 -4.29
N SER A 23 -6.66 8.14 -3.45
CA SER A 23 -6.03 8.38 -2.16
C SER A 23 -5.00 7.29 -1.84
N PHE A 24 -3.89 7.70 -1.25
CA PHE A 24 -2.89 6.81 -0.69
C PHE A 24 -2.86 7.04 0.83
N LEU A 25 -3.24 6.03 1.61
CA LEU A 25 -3.23 6.04 3.05
C LEU A 25 -1.99 5.26 3.53
N PRO A 26 -0.87 5.95 3.86
CA PRO A 26 0.34 5.29 4.31
C PRO A 26 0.18 4.80 5.75
N ASN A 27 0.69 3.59 6.04
CA ASN A 27 0.96 3.14 7.41
C ASN A 27 -0.26 3.20 8.36
N VAL A 28 -1.41 2.71 7.89
CA VAL A 28 -2.70 2.75 8.61
C VAL A 28 -2.63 2.00 9.95
N ARG A 29 -1.71 1.05 10.09
CA ARG A 29 -1.33 0.47 11.38
C ARG A 29 -1.12 1.49 12.49
N LYS A 30 -0.45 2.60 12.21
CA LYS A 30 -0.12 3.65 13.20
C LYS A 30 -1.25 4.63 13.46
N ASP A 31 -2.33 4.56 12.68
CA ASP A 31 -3.52 5.36 12.93
C ASP A 31 -4.38 4.65 13.97
N GLU A 32 -4.29 5.09 15.23
CA GLU A 32 -5.06 4.51 16.34
C GLU A 32 -6.52 4.95 16.30
N GLU A 33 -6.79 6.19 15.90
CA GLU A 33 -8.13 6.77 15.91
C GLU A 33 -8.90 6.53 14.60
N LEU A 34 -8.22 6.28 13.49
CA LEU A 34 -8.76 6.04 12.12
C LEU A 34 -9.52 7.22 11.51
N VAL A 35 -9.89 8.21 12.32
CA VAL A 35 -10.54 9.46 11.90
C VAL A 35 -9.66 10.24 10.94
N ASP A 36 -8.35 10.26 11.16
CA ASP A 36 -7.41 10.95 10.27
C ASP A 36 -7.34 10.28 8.90
N SER A 37 -7.25 8.94 8.85
CA SER A 37 -7.33 8.20 7.59
C SER A 37 -8.66 8.40 6.86
N GLN A 38 -9.79 8.44 7.57
CA GLN A 38 -11.10 8.71 6.98
C GLN A 38 -11.18 10.13 6.38
N ASN A 39 -10.74 11.13 7.15
CA ASN A 39 -10.70 12.52 6.69
C ASN A 39 -9.78 12.69 5.48
N LYS A 40 -8.61 12.05 5.50
CA LYS A 40 -7.68 12.06 4.38
C LYS A 40 -8.30 11.41 3.13
N LEU A 41 -8.87 10.22 3.26
CA LEU A 41 -9.52 9.51 2.15
C LEU A 41 -10.59 10.37 1.48
N LEU A 42 -11.46 10.94 2.31
CA LEU A 42 -12.55 11.79 1.86
C LEU A 42 -12.04 13.08 1.20
N SER A 43 -11.05 13.74 1.81
CA SER A 43 -10.46 14.99 1.29
C SER A 43 -9.76 14.76 -0.05
N ASP A 44 -8.92 13.72 -0.14
CA ASP A 44 -8.15 13.39 -1.35
C ASP A 44 -9.09 13.13 -2.56
N ILE A 45 -10.19 12.40 -2.34
CA ILE A 45 -11.12 12.01 -3.41
C ILE A 45 -12.13 13.12 -3.75
N LEU A 46 -12.66 13.83 -2.76
CA LEU A 46 -13.69 14.84 -2.98
C LEU A 46 -13.12 16.21 -3.32
N ARG A 47 -11.80 16.43 -3.07
CA ARG A 47 -11.12 17.72 -3.24
C ARG A 47 -11.84 18.86 -2.53
N SER A 48 -12.47 18.56 -1.39
CA SER A 48 -13.25 19.50 -0.59
C SER A 48 -12.57 19.70 0.76
N GLY A 49 -11.95 20.87 0.95
CA GLY A 49 -11.16 21.18 2.15
C GLY A 49 -11.99 21.45 3.42
N ASN A 50 -13.32 21.53 3.32
CA ASN A 50 -14.18 21.94 4.44
C ASN A 50 -14.87 20.76 5.13
N MET A 51 -14.52 19.52 4.79
CA MET A 51 -15.16 18.35 5.36
C MET A 51 -14.25 17.68 6.39
N LYS A 52 -14.72 17.66 7.64
CA LYS A 52 -14.07 16.96 8.74
C LYS A 52 -15.10 16.11 9.48
N VAL A 53 -14.86 14.81 9.53
CA VAL A 53 -15.59 13.90 10.40
C VAL A 53 -14.89 13.85 11.76
N SER A 54 -15.70 13.74 12.82
CA SER A 54 -15.22 13.78 14.21
C SER A 54 -15.26 12.41 14.89
N ARG A 55 -16.02 11.48 14.33
CA ARG A 55 -16.22 10.13 14.86
C ARG A 55 -16.09 9.11 13.75
N ILE A 56 -15.53 7.93 14.07
CA ILE A 56 -15.28 6.86 13.11
C ILE A 56 -16.55 6.47 12.35
N TYR A 57 -17.66 6.24 13.06
CA TYR A 57 -18.92 5.84 12.44
C TYR A 57 -19.45 6.89 11.44
N GLU A 58 -19.28 8.18 11.74
CA GLU A 58 -19.65 9.27 10.82
C GLU A 58 -18.78 9.23 9.56
N GLY A 59 -17.46 9.05 9.72
CA GLY A 59 -16.53 8.87 8.61
C GLY A 59 -16.88 7.70 7.72
N THR A 60 -17.16 6.53 8.30
CA THR A 60 -17.57 5.33 7.56
C THR A 60 -18.83 5.58 6.75
N LYS A 61 -19.83 6.25 7.35
CA LYS A 61 -21.08 6.60 6.68
C LYS A 61 -20.85 7.58 5.52
N GLU A 62 -20.02 8.59 5.73
CA GLU A 62 -19.70 9.59 4.70
C GLU A 62 -18.89 8.99 3.55
N ILE A 63 -17.97 8.05 3.83
CA ILE A 63 -17.25 7.27 2.81
C ILE A 63 -18.26 6.55 1.92
N LYS A 64 -19.12 5.69 2.49
CA LYS A 64 -20.13 4.96 1.72
C LYS A 64 -21.05 5.89 0.91
N ARG A 65 -21.55 6.95 1.56
CA ARG A 65 -22.52 7.87 0.96
C ARG A 65 -21.93 8.68 -0.20
N ARG A 66 -20.69 9.17 -0.07
CA ARG A 66 -20.11 10.10 -1.04
C ARG A 66 -19.20 9.43 -2.07
N LEU A 67 -18.59 8.30 -1.71
CA LEU A 67 -17.67 7.58 -2.58
C LEU A 67 -18.34 6.39 -3.30
N GLY A 68 -19.54 5.98 -2.85
CA GLY A 68 -20.29 4.85 -3.40
C GLY A 68 -20.67 4.95 -4.88
N ASN A 69 -20.61 6.14 -5.48
CA ASN A 69 -20.87 6.35 -6.92
C ASN A 69 -19.64 6.87 -7.69
N LYS A 70 -18.45 6.88 -7.07
CA LYS A 70 -17.23 7.38 -7.69
C LYS A 70 -16.32 6.24 -8.08
N ARG A 71 -15.71 6.34 -9.25
CA ARG A 71 -14.69 5.41 -9.70
C ARG A 71 -13.34 5.84 -9.13
N VAL A 72 -12.86 5.15 -8.10
CA VAL A 72 -11.68 5.58 -7.32
C VAL A 72 -10.53 4.57 -7.35
N LEU A 73 -9.30 5.07 -7.17
CA LEU A 73 -8.13 4.26 -6.83
C LEU A 73 -7.69 4.57 -5.40
N VAL A 74 -7.85 3.60 -4.50
CA VAL A 74 -7.47 3.75 -3.09
C VAL A 74 -6.40 2.74 -2.73
N ILE A 75 -5.31 3.20 -2.15
CA ILE A 75 -4.31 2.34 -1.54
C ILE A 75 -4.35 2.51 -0.03
N VAL A 76 -4.48 1.39 0.67
CA VAL A 76 -4.46 1.32 2.14
C VAL A 76 -3.25 0.48 2.55
N ASP A 77 -2.23 1.14 3.08
CA ASP A 77 -0.93 0.52 3.33
C ASP A 77 -0.77 0.09 4.79
N ASP A 78 -0.21 -1.11 5.00
CA ASP A 78 0.11 -1.74 6.29
C ASP A 78 -1.12 -1.89 7.20
N VAL A 79 -2.18 -2.54 6.70
CA VAL A 79 -3.37 -2.90 7.50
C VAL A 79 -3.07 -4.12 8.37
N ASP A 80 -3.40 -4.06 9.66
CA ASP A 80 -3.11 -5.09 10.65
C ASP A 80 -4.27 -5.43 11.60
N ARG A 81 -5.43 -4.77 11.47
CA ARG A 81 -6.60 -4.96 12.35
C ARG A 81 -7.91 -4.92 11.56
N ASP A 82 -8.86 -5.80 11.92
CA ASP A 82 -10.22 -5.82 11.33
C ASP A 82 -10.93 -4.47 11.42
N ALA A 83 -10.78 -3.77 12.55
CA ALA A 83 -11.39 -2.46 12.79
C ALA A 83 -11.01 -1.42 11.72
N GLN A 84 -9.82 -1.53 11.12
CA GLN A 84 -9.40 -0.64 10.01
C GLN A 84 -10.21 -0.91 8.74
N LEU A 85 -10.53 -2.17 8.46
CA LEU A 85 -11.31 -2.56 7.28
C LEU A 85 -12.73 -1.98 7.35
N ASP A 86 -13.37 -2.09 8.51
CA ASP A 86 -14.72 -1.58 8.73
C ASP A 86 -14.74 -0.05 8.79
N ALA A 87 -13.80 0.58 9.51
CA ALA A 87 -13.72 2.03 9.63
C ALA A 87 -13.54 2.71 8.27
N LEU A 88 -12.66 2.18 7.41
CA LEU A 88 -12.40 2.72 6.07
C LEU A 88 -13.38 2.21 5.02
N ALA A 89 -14.39 1.42 5.43
CA ALA A 89 -15.41 0.86 4.57
C ALA A 89 -14.83 0.08 3.37
N LEU A 90 -13.76 -0.70 3.57
CA LEU A 90 -13.03 -1.35 2.46
C LEU A 90 -13.76 -2.56 1.84
N ARG A 91 -14.95 -2.89 2.34
CA ARG A 91 -15.78 -3.99 1.84
C ARG A 91 -16.49 -3.60 0.52
N HIS A 92 -16.95 -4.61 -0.20
CA HIS A 92 -17.28 -4.60 -1.64
C HIS A 92 -18.37 -3.58 -2.09
N ASP A 93 -19.06 -2.90 -1.18
CA ASP A 93 -20.23 -2.05 -1.44
C ASP A 93 -20.00 -0.54 -1.27
N SER A 94 -18.81 -0.13 -0.85
CA SER A 94 -18.59 1.27 -0.42
C SER A 94 -18.15 2.24 -1.51
N PHE A 95 -17.80 1.73 -2.69
CA PHE A 95 -17.23 2.50 -3.78
C PHE A 95 -17.95 2.25 -5.11
N GLY A 96 -17.88 3.21 -6.02
CA GLY A 96 -18.57 3.12 -7.30
C GLY A 96 -17.99 2.07 -8.24
N PRO A 97 -18.78 1.62 -9.24
CA PRO A 97 -18.33 0.67 -10.26
C PRO A 97 -17.02 1.11 -10.93
N GLY A 98 -16.15 0.14 -11.20
CA GLY A 98 -14.84 0.37 -11.82
C GLY A 98 -13.74 0.86 -10.87
N SER A 99 -14.03 0.97 -9.57
CA SER A 99 -13.04 1.30 -8.54
C SER A 99 -12.01 0.18 -8.34
N ARG A 100 -10.85 0.55 -7.80
CA ARG A 100 -9.76 -0.35 -7.43
C ARG A 100 -9.24 0.01 -6.05
N ILE A 101 -9.43 -0.88 -5.09
CA ILE A 101 -8.98 -0.71 -3.71
C ILE A 101 -7.88 -1.75 -3.50
N ILE A 102 -6.69 -1.28 -3.14
CA ILE A 102 -5.51 -2.12 -2.93
C ILE A 102 -5.11 -2.00 -1.47
N VAL A 103 -5.12 -3.14 -0.78
CA VAL A 103 -4.68 -3.24 0.61
C VAL A 103 -3.33 -3.92 0.64
N THR A 104 -2.36 -3.33 1.35
CA THR A 104 -1.13 -4.04 1.71
C THR A 104 -1.25 -4.52 3.16
N THR A 105 -0.95 -5.79 3.38
CA THR A 105 -0.93 -6.38 4.72
C THR A 105 0.13 -7.47 4.80
N ARG A 106 0.51 -7.82 6.03
CA ARG A 106 1.34 -8.98 6.34
C ARG A 106 0.49 -10.15 6.84
N ASP A 107 -0.78 -9.90 7.16
CA ASP A 107 -1.70 -10.86 7.73
C ASP A 107 -2.65 -11.40 6.66
N GLN A 108 -2.50 -12.69 6.35
CA GLN A 108 -3.37 -13.37 5.39
C GLN A 108 -4.80 -13.57 5.91
N HIS A 109 -5.02 -13.52 7.24
CA HIS A 109 -6.34 -13.65 7.83
C HIS A 109 -7.25 -12.46 7.44
N LEU A 110 -6.70 -11.25 7.47
CA LEU A 110 -7.41 -10.03 7.04
C LEU A 110 -7.89 -10.12 5.59
N LEU A 111 -7.12 -10.77 4.72
CA LEU A 111 -7.51 -10.97 3.32
C LEU A 111 -8.73 -11.88 3.18
N LYS A 112 -8.85 -12.89 4.06
CA LYS A 112 -10.03 -13.78 4.12
C LYS A 112 -11.26 -13.03 4.63
N ILE A 113 -11.09 -12.21 5.67
CA ILE A 113 -12.18 -11.39 6.24
C ILE A 113 -12.71 -10.39 5.21
N LEU A 114 -11.79 -9.74 4.50
CA LEU A 114 -12.13 -8.75 3.46
C LEU A 114 -12.79 -9.40 2.23
N ASN A 115 -12.65 -10.73 2.06
CA ASN A 115 -13.12 -11.50 0.91
C ASN A 115 -12.66 -10.88 -0.42
N VAL A 116 -11.34 -10.67 -0.54
CA VAL A 116 -10.72 -10.00 -1.68
C VAL A 116 -10.90 -10.77 -3.00
N GLU A 117 -11.00 -10.03 -4.10
CA GLU A 117 -11.08 -10.62 -5.45
C GLU A 117 -9.76 -11.27 -5.91
N ALA A 118 -8.63 -10.74 -5.46
CA ALA A 118 -7.30 -11.19 -5.84
C ALA A 118 -6.28 -10.96 -4.73
N ILE A 119 -5.32 -11.89 -4.63
CA ILE A 119 -4.18 -11.80 -3.71
C ILE A 119 -2.90 -11.79 -4.56
N CYS A 120 -2.04 -10.80 -4.32
CA CYS A 120 -0.73 -10.70 -4.95
C CYS A 120 0.37 -10.95 -3.92
N PRO A 121 0.88 -12.20 -3.79
CA PRO A 121 2.04 -12.46 -2.95
C PRO A 121 3.29 -11.86 -3.60
N LEU A 122 4.03 -11.03 -2.86
CA LEU A 122 5.35 -10.58 -3.31
C LEU A 122 6.39 -11.64 -2.95
N GLN A 123 7.06 -12.15 -3.99
CA GLN A 123 8.20 -13.03 -3.84
C GLN A 123 9.45 -12.25 -3.41
N GLU A 124 10.38 -12.95 -2.78
CA GLU A 124 11.72 -12.43 -2.51
C GLU A 124 12.48 -12.26 -3.82
N MET A 125 13.43 -11.32 -3.83
CA MET A 125 14.27 -11.09 -5.00
C MET A 125 15.16 -12.29 -5.23
N ASN A 126 15.38 -12.62 -6.50
CA ASN A 126 16.41 -13.58 -6.85
C ASN A 126 17.81 -13.00 -6.57
N LYS A 127 18.84 -13.86 -6.63
CA LYS A 127 20.21 -13.47 -6.27
C LYS A 127 20.75 -12.32 -7.12
N GLU A 128 20.38 -12.23 -8.39
CA GLU A 128 20.89 -11.20 -9.29
C GLU A 128 20.14 -9.87 -9.08
N GLU A 129 18.81 -9.90 -8.90
CA GLU A 129 18.02 -8.73 -8.51
C GLU A 129 18.50 -8.14 -7.17
N ALA A 130 18.78 -9.01 -6.20
CA ALA A 130 19.28 -8.61 -4.90
C ALA A 130 20.71 -8.05 -4.97
N LEU A 131 21.56 -8.60 -5.84
CA LEU A 131 22.91 -8.08 -6.09
C LEU A 131 22.88 -6.72 -6.77
N GLU A 132 22.00 -6.54 -7.76
CA GLU A 132 21.79 -5.26 -8.43
C GLU A 132 21.30 -4.20 -7.43
N LEU A 133 20.28 -4.52 -6.62
CA LEU A 133 19.76 -3.58 -5.62
C LEU A 133 20.86 -3.19 -4.62
N PHE A 134 21.55 -4.17 -4.04
CA PHE A 134 22.68 -3.93 -3.15
C PHE A 134 23.72 -3.02 -3.80
N SER A 135 24.03 -3.28 -5.07
CA SER A 135 25.02 -2.49 -5.80
C SER A 135 24.59 -1.04 -6.01
N TRP A 136 23.32 -0.80 -6.32
CA TRP A 136 22.78 0.56 -6.45
C TRP A 136 22.93 1.34 -5.14
N HIS A 137 22.76 0.68 -3.99
CA HIS A 137 22.91 1.30 -2.69
C HIS A 137 24.38 1.52 -2.28
N ALA A 138 25.23 0.50 -2.43
CA ALA A 138 26.61 0.52 -1.96
C ALA A 138 27.58 1.24 -2.91
N PHE A 139 27.40 1.06 -4.23
CA PHE A 139 28.36 1.50 -5.25
C PHE A 139 27.80 2.55 -6.22
N ARG A 140 26.50 2.88 -6.11
CA ARG A 140 25.79 3.80 -7.04
C ARG A 140 25.84 3.33 -8.50
N ASN A 141 25.94 2.02 -8.71
CA ASN A 141 25.97 1.39 -10.02
C ASN A 141 25.14 0.10 -9.99
N ASN A 142 24.70 -0.40 -11.14
CA ASN A 142 23.89 -1.62 -11.23
C ASN A 142 24.69 -2.91 -10.96
N TYR A 143 26.01 -2.83 -10.88
CA TYR A 143 26.86 -3.98 -10.59
C TYR A 143 28.07 -3.60 -9.72
N PRO A 144 28.50 -4.47 -8.78
CA PRO A 144 29.63 -4.16 -7.90
C PRO A 144 30.93 -3.96 -8.68
N ASN A 145 31.84 -3.16 -8.12
CA ASN A 145 33.21 -3.10 -8.64
C ASN A 145 33.87 -4.49 -8.56
N ALA A 146 34.77 -4.77 -9.50
CA ALA A 146 35.35 -6.10 -9.68
C ALA A 146 35.93 -6.71 -8.39
N GLU A 147 36.62 -5.90 -7.58
CA GLU A 147 37.22 -6.33 -6.31
C GLU A 147 36.21 -6.70 -5.21
N TYR A 148 34.95 -6.25 -5.30
CA TYR A 148 33.92 -6.48 -4.28
C TYR A 148 32.88 -7.54 -4.67
N ILE A 149 32.91 -8.08 -5.90
CA ILE A 149 31.88 -9.01 -6.40
C ILE A 149 31.64 -10.18 -5.43
N GLU A 150 32.69 -10.87 -4.98
CA GLU A 150 32.54 -12.02 -4.10
C GLU A 150 31.99 -11.63 -2.72
N LEU A 151 32.43 -10.50 -2.17
CA LEU A 151 31.96 -9.99 -0.89
C LEU A 151 30.50 -9.55 -0.97
N SER A 152 30.11 -8.86 -2.05
CA SER A 152 28.72 -8.48 -2.31
C SER A 152 27.82 -9.70 -2.46
N ARG A 153 28.24 -10.74 -3.18
CA ARG A 153 27.47 -12.00 -3.28
C ARG A 153 27.28 -12.68 -1.92
N LYS A 154 28.30 -12.68 -1.06
CA LYS A 154 28.19 -13.20 0.32
C LYS A 154 27.21 -12.38 1.17
N ALA A 155 27.33 -11.05 1.13
CA ALA A 155 26.44 -10.14 1.86
C ALA A 155 24.96 -10.32 1.42
N VAL A 156 24.72 -10.29 0.11
CA VAL A 156 23.39 -10.49 -0.48
C VAL A 156 22.82 -11.87 -0.12
N GLY A 157 23.66 -12.91 -0.14
CA GLY A 157 23.28 -14.26 0.28
C GLY A 157 22.79 -14.32 1.73
N TYR A 158 23.38 -13.52 2.62
CA TYR A 158 22.94 -13.41 4.02
C TYR A 158 21.59 -12.70 4.17
N CYS A 159 21.30 -11.72 3.32
CA CYS A 159 20.06 -10.93 3.36
C CYS A 159 18.82 -11.66 2.80
N GLY A 160 19.00 -12.84 2.19
CA GLY A 160 17.90 -13.73 1.80
C GLY A 160 16.91 -13.12 0.79
N GLY A 161 17.37 -12.22 -0.10
CA GLY A 161 16.50 -11.62 -1.12
C GLY A 161 15.47 -10.62 -0.60
N LEU A 162 15.56 -10.18 0.66
CA LEU A 162 14.69 -9.15 1.23
C LEU A 162 15.21 -7.74 0.90
N PRO A 163 14.48 -6.91 0.12
CA PRO A 163 14.91 -5.56 -0.24
C PRO A 163 15.29 -4.68 0.93
N LEU A 164 14.58 -4.76 2.06
CA LEU A 164 14.88 -3.92 3.23
C LEU A 164 16.21 -4.26 3.93
N ALA A 165 16.74 -5.46 3.71
CA ALA A 165 18.00 -5.90 4.32
C ALA A 165 19.23 -5.60 3.45
N LEU A 166 19.02 -5.14 2.21
CA LEU A 166 20.04 -4.84 1.21
C LEU A 166 20.27 -3.33 1.13
#